data_AF-A0A7K0SIT4-F1
#
_entry.id   AF-A0A7K0SIT4-F1
#
_cell.length_a   1.000
_cell.length_b   1.000
_cell.length_c   1.000
_cell.angle_alpha   90.00
_cell.angle_beta   90.00
_cell.angle_gamma   90.00
#
_symmetry.space_group_name_H-M   'P 1'
#
loop_
_entity.id
_entity.type
_entity.pdbx_description
1 polymer ?
#
loop_
_entity_poly.entity_id
_entity_poly.type
_entity_poly.pdbx_seq_one_letter_code
_entity_poly.pdbx_strand_id
1 'polypeptide(L)'
;MLNDARARIVSWLDRTSAKWWPDEAADSSSGGSPLEITKLIGIAFKLAVIAAVVQGCIHYFDALVLHFRISMFNADDDRGVFTWASSMATAMAGLGLLLAASQVRARSRVLILLSMGLFFFSLDDTVALHERIPNLSFIPVGPSGRIVWIVCAMPLLASVWVGLLAFSWRAPEALRKAVFWGLGGLVVAIFLEFTSPVLFTLGSDHGKWLYELEVVAEEGLELASWILIAAATSISALWLAQSRAREL
;
A
#
# COMPACT_ATOMS: atom_id res chain seq x y z
N MET A 1 2.25 -12.23 31.74
CA MET A 1 1.20 -12.31 30.70
C MET A 1 1.65 -11.78 29.33
N LEU A 2 2.23 -10.58 29.22
CA LEU A 2 2.65 -10.02 27.91
C LEU A 2 3.71 -10.86 27.17
N ASN A 3 4.70 -11.41 27.87
CA ASN A 3 5.73 -12.26 27.26
C ASN A 3 5.18 -13.58 26.70
N ASP A 4 4.14 -14.12 27.34
CA ASP A 4 3.49 -15.38 26.94
C ASP A 4 2.60 -15.18 25.71
N ALA A 5 1.89 -14.06 25.64
CA ALA A 5 1.13 -13.66 24.46
C ALA A 5 2.06 -13.43 23.25
N ARG A 6 3.19 -12.74 23.46
CA ARG A 6 4.22 -12.56 22.44
C ARG A 6 4.79 -13.89 21.96
N ALA A 7 5.17 -14.79 22.87
CA ALA A 7 5.69 -16.11 22.52
C ALA A 7 4.67 -16.96 21.75
N ARG A 8 3.38 -16.90 22.13
CA ARG A 8 2.30 -17.58 21.42
C ARG A 8 2.11 -17.03 20.01
N ILE A 9 2.05 -15.71 19.85
CA ILE A 9 1.93 -15.04 18.55
C ILE A 9 3.14 -15.38 17.68
N VAL A 10 4.37 -15.27 18.21
CA VAL A 10 5.59 -15.64 17.48
C VAL A 10 5.56 -17.12 17.10
N SER A 11 5.18 -18.04 17.99
CA SER A 11 5.11 -19.47 17.66
C SER A 11 4.02 -19.81 16.64
N TRP A 12 2.92 -19.06 16.64
CA TRP A 12 1.83 -19.23 15.69
C TRP A 12 2.25 -18.66 14.32
N LEU A 13 2.91 -17.50 14.32
CA LEU A 13 3.55 -16.92 13.15
C LEU A 13 4.69 -17.81 12.63
N ASP A 14 5.46 -18.48 13.47
CA ASP A 14 6.53 -19.39 13.05
C ASP A 14 5.97 -20.68 12.47
N ARG A 15 4.94 -21.28 13.09
CA ARG A 15 4.28 -22.47 12.55
C ARG A 15 3.52 -22.19 11.27
N THR A 16 2.86 -21.05 11.19
CA THR A 16 2.23 -20.62 9.95
C THR A 16 3.30 -20.27 8.94
N SER A 17 4.35 -19.51 9.31
CA SER A 17 5.44 -19.05 8.43
C SER A 17 6.30 -20.18 7.88
N ALA A 18 6.61 -21.24 8.66
CA ALA A 18 7.42 -22.41 8.28
C ALA A 18 6.96 -23.02 6.97
N LYS A 19 5.65 -23.03 6.75
CA LYS A 19 5.04 -23.53 5.52
C LYS A 19 5.03 -22.53 4.34
N TRP A 20 5.53 -21.30 4.46
CA TRP A 20 5.53 -20.27 3.39
C TRP A 20 6.83 -20.24 2.59
N TRP A 21 7.92 -20.73 3.16
CA TRP A 21 9.25 -20.57 2.60
C TRP A 21 9.98 -21.92 2.64
N PRO A 22 10.70 -22.32 1.58
CA PRO A 22 11.60 -23.46 1.67
C PRO A 22 12.58 -23.23 2.82
N ASP A 23 12.71 -24.20 3.74
CA ASP A 23 13.57 -24.08 4.92
C ASP A 23 15.05 -23.78 4.55
N GLU A 24 15.44 -24.08 3.31
CA GLU A 24 16.81 -23.89 2.78
C GLU A 24 17.14 -22.46 2.37
N ALA A 25 16.14 -21.61 2.12
CA ALA A 25 16.42 -20.25 1.63
C ALA A 25 16.81 -19.25 2.74
N ALA A 26 16.80 -19.67 4.02
CA ALA A 26 17.33 -18.88 5.13
C ALA A 26 18.87 -18.95 5.26
N ASP A 27 19.52 -20.03 4.76
CA ASP A 27 20.97 -20.26 4.90
C ASP A 27 21.78 -19.95 3.63
N SER A 28 21.13 -19.57 2.52
CA SER A 28 21.84 -19.31 1.26
C SER A 28 22.43 -17.90 1.19
N SER A 29 23.73 -17.78 1.48
CA SER A 29 24.57 -16.59 1.26
C SER A 29 24.70 -16.17 -0.22
N SER A 30 24.00 -16.83 -1.14
CA SER A 30 24.15 -16.70 -2.60
C SER A 30 22.94 -16.08 -3.31
N GLY A 31 21.89 -15.68 -2.57
CA GLY A 31 20.63 -15.14 -3.08
C GLY A 31 20.59 -13.66 -3.42
N GLY A 32 21.32 -13.24 -4.46
CA GLY A 32 21.57 -11.83 -4.72
C GLY A 32 22.44 -11.27 -3.58
N SER A 33 23.44 -10.45 -3.88
CA SER A 33 24.20 -9.91 -2.75
C SER A 33 23.22 -9.08 -1.89
N PRO A 34 23.19 -9.22 -0.54
CA PRO A 34 22.35 -8.37 0.31
C PRO A 34 22.50 -6.87 0.00
N LEU A 35 23.66 -6.50 -0.55
CA LEU A 35 23.97 -5.19 -1.11
C LEU A 35 23.07 -4.78 -2.30
N GLU A 36 22.77 -5.68 -3.23
CA GLU A 36 21.90 -5.40 -4.38
C GLU A 36 20.45 -5.13 -3.96
N ILE A 37 19.89 -5.98 -3.09
CA ILE A 37 18.52 -5.77 -2.57
C ILE A 37 18.42 -4.44 -1.83
N THR A 38 19.40 -4.15 -0.97
CA THR A 38 19.45 -2.89 -0.22
C THR A 38 19.55 -1.69 -1.16
N LYS A 39 20.36 -1.79 -2.23
CA LYS A 39 20.49 -0.74 -3.25
C LYS A 39 19.18 -0.50 -4.00
N LEU A 40 18.49 -1.55 -4.43
CA LEU A 40 17.21 -1.44 -5.14
C LEU A 40 16.13 -0.82 -4.25
N ILE A 41 16.05 -1.22 -2.98
CA ILE A 41 15.11 -0.60 -2.02
C ILE A 41 15.48 0.86 -1.74
N GLY A 42 16.77 1.18 -1.67
CA GLY A 42 17.22 2.57 -1.56
C GLY A 42 16.82 3.43 -2.76
N ILE A 43 16.78 2.87 -3.98
CA ILE A 43 16.26 3.56 -5.17
C ILE A 43 14.74 3.74 -5.05
N ALA A 44 14.01 2.69 -4.70
CA ALA A 44 12.56 2.75 -4.53
C ALA A 44 12.15 3.81 -3.48
N PHE A 45 12.86 3.88 -2.35
CA PHE A 45 12.63 4.89 -1.32
C PHE A 45 12.83 6.32 -1.85
N LYS A 46 13.90 6.57 -2.60
CA LYS A 46 14.13 7.88 -3.23
C LYS A 46 13.03 8.23 -4.22
N LEU A 47 12.59 7.27 -5.04
CA LEU A 47 11.50 7.47 -5.99
C LEU A 47 10.19 7.78 -5.27
N ALA A 48 9.87 7.07 -4.19
CA ALA A 48 8.69 7.33 -3.36
C ALA A 48 8.69 8.75 -2.79
N VAL A 49 9.82 9.21 -2.22
CA VAL A 49 9.97 10.57 -1.70
C VAL A 49 9.86 11.61 -2.81
N ILE A 50 10.53 11.40 -3.95
CA ILE A 50 10.45 12.33 -5.09
C ILE A 50 9.02 12.43 -5.60
N ALA A 51 8.32 11.30 -5.75
CA ALA A 51 6.95 11.27 -6.21
C ALA A 51 6.02 12.07 -5.28
N ALA A 52 6.09 11.84 -3.97
CA ALA A 52 5.31 12.59 -2.98
C ALA A 52 5.63 14.09 -2.99
N VAL A 53 6.90 14.47 -3.09
CA VAL A 53 7.31 15.89 -3.15
C VAL A 53 6.81 16.55 -4.45
N VAL A 54 6.97 15.89 -5.60
CA VAL A 54 6.51 16.42 -6.89
C VAL A 54 4.99 16.58 -6.90
N GLN A 55 4.26 15.58 -6.39
CA GLN A 55 2.81 15.66 -6.22
C GLN A 55 2.42 16.86 -5.35
N GLY A 56 3.02 16.99 -4.16
CA GLY A 56 2.72 18.10 -3.26
C GLY A 56 3.00 19.46 -3.89
N CYS A 57 4.12 19.62 -4.59
CA CYS A 57 4.44 20.86 -5.29
C CYS A 57 3.42 21.19 -6.40
N ILE A 58 3.01 20.20 -7.19
CA ILE A 58 2.04 20.38 -8.27
C ILE A 58 0.66 20.72 -7.71
N HIS A 59 0.20 20.01 -6.69
CA HIS A 59 -1.08 20.27 -6.06
C HIS A 59 -1.11 21.66 -5.40
N TYR A 60 -0.07 22.06 -4.66
CA TYR A 60 0.01 23.42 -4.11
C TYR A 60 0.01 24.50 -5.20
N PHE A 61 0.70 24.26 -6.31
CA PHE A 61 0.69 25.19 -7.43
C PHE A 61 -0.72 25.30 -8.03
N ASP A 62 -1.43 24.19 -8.17
CA ASP A 62 -2.82 24.19 -8.65
C ASP A 62 -3.76 24.90 -7.66
N ALA A 63 -3.66 24.60 -6.36
CA ALA A 63 -4.49 25.21 -5.31
C ALA A 63 -4.25 26.72 -5.18
N LEU A 64 -2.98 27.15 -5.08
CA LEU A 64 -2.62 28.53 -4.72
C LEU A 64 -2.49 29.48 -5.92
N VAL A 65 -2.12 28.96 -7.10
CA VAL A 65 -1.87 29.77 -8.29
C VAL A 65 -3.00 29.60 -9.30
N LEU A 66 -3.37 28.36 -9.61
CA LEU A 66 -4.37 28.09 -10.64
C LEU A 66 -5.80 28.08 -10.09
N HIS A 67 -5.98 28.02 -8.77
CA HIS A 67 -7.28 27.93 -8.10
C HIS A 67 -8.08 26.71 -8.60
N PHE A 68 -7.43 25.53 -8.63
CA PHE A 68 -8.02 24.25 -9.06
C PHE A 68 -8.61 24.25 -10.48
N ARG A 69 -8.08 25.09 -11.38
CA ARG A 69 -8.53 25.12 -12.79
C ARG A 69 -8.13 23.89 -13.57
N ILE A 70 -7.10 23.17 -13.14
CA ILE A 70 -6.61 21.97 -13.80
C ILE A 70 -6.83 20.79 -12.86
N SER A 71 -8.00 20.17 -12.94
CA SER A 71 -8.38 19.08 -12.04
C SER A 71 -7.37 17.92 -12.02
N MET A 72 -6.67 17.68 -13.14
CA MET A 72 -5.59 16.69 -13.22
C MET A 72 -4.41 16.93 -12.25
N PHE A 73 -4.22 18.16 -11.75
CA PHE A 73 -3.17 18.53 -10.80
C PHE A 73 -3.67 18.57 -9.35
N ASN A 74 -4.97 18.43 -9.13
CA ASN A 74 -5.51 18.29 -7.80
C ASN A 74 -5.24 16.87 -7.28
N ALA A 75 -4.51 16.75 -6.18
CA ALA A 75 -4.29 15.46 -5.52
C ALA A 75 -5.57 14.93 -4.85
N ASP A 76 -6.49 15.83 -4.44
CA ASP A 76 -7.80 15.51 -3.84
C ASP A 76 -8.88 15.17 -4.89
N ASP A 77 -8.52 14.99 -6.17
CA ASP A 77 -9.44 14.56 -7.22
C ASP A 77 -9.12 13.13 -7.64
N ASP A 78 -10.05 12.20 -7.38
CA ASP A 78 -9.98 10.77 -7.75
C ASP A 78 -9.74 10.51 -9.24
N ARG A 79 -9.84 11.52 -10.10
CA ARG A 79 -9.60 11.41 -11.55
C ARG A 79 -8.27 12.01 -11.98
N GLY A 80 -7.51 12.55 -11.04
CA GLY A 80 -6.26 13.26 -11.26
C GLY A 80 -5.08 12.33 -11.58
N VAL A 81 -3.98 12.91 -12.06
CA VAL A 81 -2.79 12.13 -12.44
C VAL A 81 -2.19 11.36 -11.24
N PHE A 82 -2.42 11.87 -10.03
CA PHE A 82 -1.90 11.29 -8.79
C PHE A 82 -2.67 10.05 -8.38
N THR A 83 -4.00 10.04 -8.47
CA THR A 83 -4.81 8.84 -8.27
C THR A 83 -4.44 7.74 -9.26
N TRP A 84 -4.17 8.09 -10.52
CA TRP A 84 -3.65 7.14 -11.52
C TRP A 84 -2.28 6.58 -11.14
N ALA A 85 -1.38 7.41 -10.61
CA ALA A 85 -0.06 6.99 -10.17
C ALA A 85 -0.15 6.06 -8.95
N SER A 86 -0.98 6.40 -7.95
CA SER A 86 -1.24 5.57 -6.76
C SER A 86 -1.85 4.23 -7.18
N SER A 87 -2.92 4.25 -7.98
CA SER A 87 -3.57 3.07 -8.55
C SER A 87 -2.58 2.16 -9.28
N MET A 88 -1.71 2.72 -10.12
CA MET A 88 -0.70 1.95 -10.85
C MET A 88 0.32 1.31 -9.90
N ALA A 89 0.77 2.03 -8.86
CA ALA A 89 1.66 1.48 -7.85
C ALA A 89 0.99 0.31 -7.09
N THR A 90 -0.28 0.46 -6.70
CA THR A 90 -1.09 -0.60 -6.09
C THR A 90 -1.23 -1.82 -7.01
N ALA A 91 -1.50 -1.62 -8.30
CA ALA A 91 -1.55 -2.68 -9.30
C ALA A 91 -0.18 -3.40 -9.46
N MET A 92 0.92 -2.65 -9.46
CA MET A 92 2.27 -3.24 -9.52
C MET A 92 2.61 -4.05 -8.27
N ALA A 93 2.14 -3.64 -7.10
CA ALA A 93 2.23 -4.45 -5.90
C ALA A 93 1.48 -5.79 -6.05
N GLY A 94 0.26 -5.73 -6.61
CA GLY A 94 -0.52 -6.91 -6.97
C GLY A 94 0.19 -7.83 -7.96
N LEU A 95 0.78 -7.28 -9.02
CA LEU A 95 1.56 -8.02 -10.01
C LEU A 95 2.79 -8.69 -9.38
N GLY A 96 3.52 -7.98 -8.51
CA GLY A 96 4.66 -8.54 -7.77
C GLY A 96 4.26 -9.77 -6.95
N LEU A 97 3.13 -9.73 -6.25
CA LEU A 97 2.61 -10.90 -5.52
C LEU A 97 2.19 -12.05 -6.45
N LEU A 98 1.58 -11.74 -7.60
CA LEU A 98 1.21 -12.76 -8.58
C LEU A 98 2.44 -13.48 -9.17
N LEU A 99 3.49 -12.71 -9.47
CA LEU A 99 4.77 -13.27 -9.90
C LEU A 99 5.40 -14.11 -8.79
N ALA A 100 5.39 -13.65 -7.53
CA ALA A 100 5.85 -14.45 -6.39
C ALA A 100 5.04 -15.76 -6.24
N ALA A 101 3.73 -15.72 -6.49
CA ALA A 101 2.84 -16.89 -6.44
C ALA A 101 3.25 -17.98 -7.44
N SER A 102 3.77 -17.59 -8.61
CA SER A 102 4.27 -18.53 -9.62
C SER A 102 5.55 -19.27 -9.20
N GLN A 103 6.27 -18.73 -8.22
CA GLN A 103 7.52 -19.30 -7.70
C GLN A 103 7.31 -20.19 -6.47
N VAL A 104 6.20 -20.03 -5.73
CA VAL A 104 5.96 -20.72 -4.45
C VAL A 104 4.68 -21.58 -4.51
N ARG A 105 4.83 -22.87 -4.79
CA ARG A 105 3.69 -23.79 -5.02
C ARG A 105 2.80 -24.00 -3.79
N ALA A 106 3.37 -24.02 -2.60
CA ALA A 106 2.63 -24.32 -1.36
C ALA A 106 1.54 -23.29 -1.02
N ARG A 107 1.65 -22.06 -1.55
CA ARG A 107 0.78 -20.92 -1.16
C ARG A 107 0.40 -20.00 -2.29
N SER A 108 0.57 -20.44 -3.52
CA SER A 108 0.17 -19.67 -4.70
C SER A 108 -1.24 -19.12 -4.56
N ARG A 109 -2.18 -19.90 -4.00
CA ARG A 109 -3.56 -19.47 -3.73
C ARG A 109 -3.66 -18.23 -2.83
N VAL A 110 -2.92 -18.17 -1.72
CA VAL A 110 -2.97 -17.02 -0.80
C VAL A 110 -2.37 -15.79 -1.47
N LEU A 111 -1.24 -15.94 -2.16
CA LEU A 111 -0.59 -14.84 -2.88
C LEU A 111 -1.45 -14.34 -4.04
N ILE A 112 -2.16 -15.23 -4.74
CA ILE A 112 -3.16 -14.88 -5.75
C ILE A 112 -4.32 -14.09 -5.11
N LEU A 113 -4.86 -14.54 -3.97
CA LEU A 113 -5.94 -13.81 -3.29
C LEU A 113 -5.50 -12.42 -2.82
N LEU A 114 -4.28 -12.29 -2.30
CA LEU A 114 -3.71 -10.98 -1.93
C LEU A 114 -3.49 -10.09 -3.15
N SER A 115 -2.99 -10.66 -4.25
CA SER A 115 -2.84 -9.97 -5.53
C SER A 115 -4.20 -9.47 -6.04
N MET A 116 -5.24 -10.30 -5.99
CA MET A 116 -6.61 -9.91 -6.34
C MET A 116 -7.14 -8.78 -5.44
N GLY A 117 -6.84 -8.81 -4.14
CA GLY A 117 -7.20 -7.73 -3.23
C GLY A 117 -6.53 -6.39 -3.59
N LEU A 118 -5.24 -6.42 -3.97
CA LEU A 118 -4.54 -5.22 -4.45
C LEU A 118 -5.07 -4.73 -5.80
N PHE A 119 -5.38 -5.63 -6.74
CA PHE A 119 -6.04 -5.23 -7.98
C PHE A 119 -7.43 -4.65 -7.75
N PHE A 120 -8.16 -5.15 -6.76
CA PHE A 120 -9.44 -4.57 -6.35
C PHE A 120 -9.25 -3.14 -5.84
N PHE A 121 -8.28 -2.87 -4.94
CA PHE A 121 -8.01 -1.51 -4.47
C PHE A 121 -7.56 -0.58 -5.59
N SER A 122 -6.65 -1.03 -6.45
CA SER A 122 -6.26 -0.26 -7.64
C SER A 122 -7.44 0.09 -8.53
N LEU A 123 -8.38 -0.84 -8.73
CA LEU A 123 -9.59 -0.59 -9.51
C LEU A 123 -10.52 0.39 -8.79
N ASP A 124 -10.72 0.18 -7.48
CA ASP A 124 -11.55 1.03 -6.64
C ASP A 124 -11.09 2.48 -6.70
N ASP A 125 -9.81 2.76 -6.50
CA ASP A 125 -9.23 4.11 -6.59
C ASP A 125 -9.44 4.72 -7.97
N THR A 126 -9.26 3.95 -9.05
CA THR A 126 -9.41 4.46 -10.42
C THR A 126 -10.85 4.81 -10.79
N VAL A 127 -11.83 4.06 -10.27
CA VAL A 127 -13.24 4.24 -10.64
C VAL A 127 -14.10 4.83 -9.52
N ALA A 128 -13.51 5.07 -8.35
CA ALA A 128 -14.16 5.50 -7.13
C ALA A 128 -15.37 4.63 -6.79
N LEU A 129 -15.20 3.30 -6.68
CA LEU A 129 -16.35 2.42 -6.34
C LEU A 129 -16.86 2.76 -4.94
N HIS A 130 -15.96 2.95 -3.98
CA HIS A 130 -16.30 3.22 -2.59
C HIS A 130 -17.12 4.50 -2.42
N GLU A 131 -16.87 5.53 -3.24
CA GLU A 131 -17.68 6.75 -3.30
C GLU A 131 -19.09 6.52 -3.89
N ARG A 132 -19.21 5.57 -4.81
CA ARG A 132 -20.47 5.27 -5.50
C ARG A 132 -21.39 4.35 -4.70
N ILE A 133 -20.85 3.57 -3.75
CA ILE A 133 -21.63 2.62 -2.94
C ILE A 133 -22.87 3.28 -2.28
N PRO A 134 -22.76 4.46 -1.63
CA PRO A 134 -23.93 5.14 -1.05
C PRO A 134 -25.03 5.46 -2.07
N ASN A 135 -24.65 5.70 -3.33
CA ASN A 135 -25.59 6.02 -4.41
C ASN A 135 -26.21 4.75 -5.05
N LEU A 136 -25.59 3.58 -4.85
CA LEU A 136 -26.09 2.28 -5.33
C LEU A 136 -27.06 1.62 -4.33
N SER A 137 -27.01 2.01 -3.06
CA SER A 137 -27.87 1.40 -2.04
C SER A 137 -29.31 1.89 -2.16
N PHE A 138 -30.25 0.95 -2.23
CA PHE A 138 -31.70 1.21 -2.08
C PHE A 138 -32.09 1.71 -0.67
N ILE A 139 -31.11 1.87 0.22
CA ILE A 139 -31.27 2.30 1.61
C ILE A 139 -30.81 3.76 1.68
N PRO A 140 -31.66 4.71 2.10
CA PRO A 140 -31.27 6.10 2.26
C PRO A 140 -30.28 6.23 3.42
N VAL A 141 -28.99 6.20 3.11
CA VAL A 141 -27.90 6.25 4.12
C VAL A 141 -27.56 7.66 4.59
N GLY A 142 -28.15 8.71 4.01
CA GLY A 142 -27.93 10.09 4.42
C GLY A 142 -26.44 10.48 4.46
N PRO A 143 -26.03 11.44 5.31
CA PRO A 143 -24.62 11.82 5.48
C PRO A 143 -23.70 10.66 5.92
N SER A 144 -24.28 9.57 6.41
CA SER A 144 -23.57 8.37 6.87
C SER A 144 -23.04 7.49 5.74
N GLY A 145 -23.23 7.88 4.46
CA GLY A 145 -22.70 7.16 3.30
C GLY A 145 -21.20 6.85 3.41
N ARG A 146 -20.41 7.76 4.00
CA ARG A 146 -18.97 7.55 4.27
C ARG A 146 -18.68 6.35 5.19
N ILE A 147 -19.61 5.92 6.03
CA ILE A 147 -19.37 4.76 6.93
C ILE A 147 -19.56 3.44 6.17
N VAL A 148 -20.40 3.42 5.14
CA VAL A 148 -20.73 2.19 4.41
C VAL A 148 -19.48 1.61 3.75
N TRP A 149 -18.66 2.46 3.12
CA TRP A 149 -17.43 1.99 2.50
C TRP A 149 -16.46 1.42 3.52
N ILE A 150 -16.31 2.05 4.70
CA ILE A 150 -15.43 1.57 5.77
C ILE A 150 -15.84 0.15 6.15
N VAL A 151 -17.13 -0.11 6.37
CA VAL A 151 -17.63 -1.43 6.74
C VAL A 151 -17.39 -2.47 5.65
N CYS A 152 -17.53 -2.09 4.38
CA CYS A 152 -17.34 -3.00 3.24
C CYS A 152 -15.86 -3.26 2.90
N ALA A 153 -15.03 -2.23 2.89
CA ALA A 153 -13.65 -2.27 2.43
C ALA A 153 -12.64 -2.60 3.54
N MET A 154 -12.87 -2.16 4.79
CA MET A 154 -11.92 -2.39 5.88
C MET A 154 -11.61 -3.87 6.14
N PRO A 155 -12.56 -4.82 6.10
CA PRO A 155 -12.24 -6.23 6.28
C PRO A 155 -11.27 -6.75 5.20
N LEU A 156 -11.48 -6.34 3.95
CA LEU A 156 -10.57 -6.69 2.85
C LEU A 156 -9.21 -6.01 3.03
N LEU A 157 -9.19 -4.72 3.40
CA LEU A 157 -7.96 -3.96 3.61
C LEU A 157 -7.13 -4.55 4.74
N ALA A 158 -7.75 -4.85 5.88
CA ALA A 158 -7.11 -5.54 7.00
C ALA A 158 -6.56 -6.91 6.58
N SER A 159 -7.29 -7.66 5.74
CA SER A 159 -6.83 -8.97 5.26
C SER A 159 -5.62 -8.85 4.34
N VAL A 160 -5.62 -7.86 3.43
CA VAL A 160 -4.47 -7.56 2.56
C VAL A 160 -3.27 -7.08 3.38
N TRP A 161 -3.50 -6.19 4.35
CA TRP A 161 -2.46 -5.66 5.24
C TRP A 161 -1.77 -6.78 6.04
N VAL A 162 -2.55 -7.64 6.68
CA VAL A 162 -2.02 -8.81 7.42
C VAL A 162 -1.29 -9.76 6.47
N GLY A 163 -1.84 -9.98 5.28
CA GLY A 163 -1.22 -10.83 4.26
C GLY A 163 0.12 -10.30 3.77
N LEU A 164 0.23 -8.99 3.52
CA LEU A 164 1.48 -8.32 3.13
C LEU A 164 2.53 -8.40 4.24
N LEU A 165 2.15 -8.17 5.50
CA LEU A 165 3.06 -8.37 6.62
C LEU A 165 3.53 -9.82 6.73
N ALA A 166 2.62 -10.78 6.67
CA ALA A 166 2.94 -12.19 6.74
C ALA A 166 3.87 -12.63 5.60
N PHE A 167 3.63 -12.13 4.38
CA PHE A 167 4.50 -12.32 3.22
C PHE A 167 5.91 -11.75 3.46
N SER A 168 5.99 -10.54 4.01
CA SER A 168 7.26 -9.84 4.23
C SER A 168 8.13 -10.44 5.35
N TRP A 169 7.54 -11.22 6.26
CA TRP A 169 8.22 -11.67 7.48
C TRP A 169 9.48 -12.51 7.23
N ARG A 170 9.50 -13.23 6.10
CA ARG A 170 10.60 -14.10 5.65
C ARG A 170 11.43 -13.52 4.50
N ALA A 171 11.06 -12.34 4.03
CA ALA A 171 11.87 -11.64 3.06
C ALA A 171 13.16 -11.11 3.73
N PRO A 172 14.23 -10.90 2.96
CA PRO A 172 15.39 -10.11 3.38
C PRO A 172 15.00 -8.85 4.15
N GLU A 173 15.77 -8.49 5.17
CA GLU A 173 15.41 -7.42 6.13
C GLU A 173 15.03 -6.09 5.46
N ALA A 174 15.74 -5.71 4.38
CA ALA A 174 15.45 -4.50 3.62
C ALA A 174 14.04 -4.51 2.99
N LEU A 175 13.61 -5.66 2.44
CA LEU A 175 12.27 -5.83 1.86
C LEU A 175 11.20 -5.81 2.95
N ARG A 176 11.45 -6.49 4.07
CA ARG A 176 10.56 -6.48 5.23
C ARG A 176 10.36 -5.07 5.77
N LYS A 177 11.45 -4.31 5.94
CA LYS A 177 11.40 -2.91 6.36
C LYS A 177 10.61 -2.05 5.36
N ALA A 178 10.82 -2.23 4.05
CA ALA A 178 10.09 -1.47 3.04
C ALA A 178 8.57 -1.72 3.10
N VAL A 179 8.13 -2.99 3.21
CA VAL A 179 6.71 -3.32 3.40
C VAL A 179 6.19 -2.72 4.71
N PHE A 180 6.93 -2.85 5.81
CA PHE A 180 6.52 -2.29 7.09
C PHE A 180 6.35 -0.77 7.05
N TRP A 181 7.30 -0.05 6.44
CA TRP A 181 7.22 1.40 6.29
C TRP A 181 6.09 1.82 5.37
N GLY A 182 5.88 1.13 4.25
CA GLY A 182 4.73 1.40 3.36
C GLY A 182 3.40 1.18 4.08
N LEU A 183 3.24 0.04 4.77
CA LEU A 183 2.03 -0.24 5.54
C LEU A 183 1.82 0.75 6.70
N GLY A 184 2.89 1.21 7.33
CA GLY A 184 2.83 2.27 8.35
C GLY A 184 2.41 3.61 7.77
N GLY A 185 2.92 3.98 6.59
CA GLY A 185 2.52 5.19 5.87
C GLY A 185 1.04 5.19 5.49
N LEU A 186 0.52 4.06 4.97
CA LEU A 186 -0.91 3.91 4.68
C LEU A 186 -1.79 4.08 5.93
N VAL A 187 -1.36 3.57 7.08
CA VAL A 187 -2.10 3.77 8.34
C VAL A 187 -2.15 5.26 8.70
N VAL A 188 -1.05 5.98 8.53
CA VAL A 188 -1.02 7.43 8.78
C VAL A 188 -1.89 8.19 7.79
N ALA A 189 -1.87 7.83 6.49
CA ALA A 189 -2.76 8.41 5.48
C ALA A 189 -4.24 8.24 5.85
N ILE A 190 -4.66 7.02 6.22
CA ILE A 190 -6.03 6.76 6.70
C ILE A 190 -6.38 7.61 7.92
N PHE A 191 -5.44 7.84 8.84
CA PHE A 191 -5.70 8.72 9.98
C PHE A 191 -5.86 10.19 9.58
N LEU A 192 -5.14 10.65 8.54
CA LEU A 192 -5.27 12.00 7.99
C LEU A 192 -6.65 12.20 7.34
N GLU A 193 -7.16 11.25 6.56
CA GLU A 193 -8.53 11.27 6.00
C GLU A 193 -9.61 11.45 7.09
N PHE A 194 -9.40 10.89 8.28
CA PHE A 194 -10.33 11.10 9.40
C PHE A 194 -10.24 12.52 10.01
N THR A 195 -9.19 13.27 9.71
CA THR A 195 -9.02 14.67 10.15
C THR A 195 -9.70 15.67 9.23
N SER A 196 -9.87 15.38 7.94
CA SER A 196 -10.49 16.30 6.98
C SER A 196 -11.90 16.73 7.41
N PRO A 197 -12.81 15.84 7.88
CA PRO A 197 -14.10 16.26 8.45
C PRO A 197 -13.97 17.26 9.62
N VAL A 198 -12.96 17.07 10.48
CA VAL A 198 -12.70 17.99 11.60
C VAL A 198 -12.25 19.35 11.08
N LEU A 199 -11.36 19.39 10.08
CA LEU A 199 -10.91 20.62 9.43
C LEU A 199 -12.08 21.40 8.81
N PHE A 200 -13.01 20.71 8.13
CA PHE A 200 -14.23 21.33 7.62
C PHE A 200 -15.09 21.94 8.74
N THR A 201 -15.27 21.24 9.87
CA THR A 201 -16.04 21.81 11.00
C THR A 201 -15.38 23.04 11.64
N LEU A 202 -14.05 23.17 11.50
CA LEU A 202 -13.29 24.33 11.96
C LEU A 202 -13.21 25.45 10.93
N GLY A 203 -13.87 25.31 9.77
CA GLY A 203 -13.88 26.31 8.69
C GLY A 203 -12.62 26.32 7.84
N SER A 204 -11.82 25.25 7.88
CA SER A 204 -10.71 25.02 6.97
C SER A 204 -11.18 24.12 5.83
N ASP A 205 -11.72 24.73 4.79
CA ASP A 205 -12.22 24.08 3.57
C ASP A 205 -11.20 24.13 2.41
N HIS A 206 -11.61 23.63 1.24
CA HIS A 206 -10.82 23.68 -0.01
C HIS A 206 -10.25 25.08 -0.28
N GLY A 207 -8.96 25.12 -0.63
CA GLY A 207 -8.17 26.33 -0.86
C GLY A 207 -7.56 26.93 0.42
N LYS A 208 -7.84 26.38 1.61
CA LYS A 208 -7.22 26.81 2.86
C LYS A 208 -5.94 26.02 3.12
N TRP A 209 -4.88 26.73 3.48
CA TRP A 209 -3.54 26.14 3.63
C TRP A 209 -3.47 24.91 4.56
N LEU A 210 -4.31 24.85 5.61
CA LEU A 210 -4.36 23.70 6.53
C LEU A 210 -4.95 22.46 5.88
N TYR A 211 -6.03 22.63 5.10
CA TYR A 211 -6.64 21.55 4.32
C TYR A 211 -5.67 21.06 3.24
N GLU A 212 -5.10 21.97 2.44
CA GLU A 212 -4.16 21.58 1.39
C GLU A 212 -2.89 20.88 1.95
N LEU A 213 -2.43 21.27 3.14
CA LEU A 213 -1.31 20.57 3.79
C LEU A 213 -1.67 19.15 4.20
N GLU A 214 -2.89 18.94 4.67
CA GLU A 214 -3.41 17.64 5.04
C GLU A 214 -3.56 16.75 3.81
N VAL A 215 -4.18 17.23 2.74
CA VAL A 215 -4.26 16.55 1.43
C VAL A 215 -2.87 16.15 0.92
N VAL A 216 -1.90 17.08 0.89
CA VAL A 216 -0.53 16.75 0.42
C VAL A 216 0.13 15.69 1.27
N ALA A 217 -0.08 15.72 2.58
CA ALA A 217 0.49 14.74 3.49
C ALA A 217 -0.16 13.37 3.32
N GLU A 218 -1.48 13.32 3.23
CA GLU A 218 -2.26 12.10 3.04
C GLU A 218 -1.92 11.42 1.72
N GLU A 219 -2.21 12.11 0.62
CA GLU A 219 -2.04 11.58 -0.73
C GLU A 219 -0.56 11.29 -1.03
N GLY A 220 0.34 12.11 -0.49
CA GLY A 220 1.78 11.90 -0.64
C GLY A 220 2.27 10.66 0.11
N LEU A 221 1.75 10.42 1.31
CA LEU A 221 2.05 9.21 2.08
C LEU A 221 1.46 7.97 1.42
N GLU A 222 0.25 8.06 0.87
CA GLU A 222 -0.38 6.96 0.15
C GLU A 222 0.46 6.54 -1.07
N LEU A 223 0.75 7.48 -1.98
CA LEU A 223 1.54 7.22 -3.18
C LEU A 223 2.93 6.66 -2.83
N ALA A 224 3.63 7.28 -1.88
CA ALA A 224 4.95 6.82 -1.46
C ALA A 224 4.90 5.40 -0.87
N SER A 225 3.86 5.09 -0.10
CA SER A 225 3.67 3.78 0.52
C SER A 225 3.43 2.69 -0.52
N TRP A 226 2.57 2.94 -1.51
CA TRP A 226 2.32 1.99 -2.57
C TRP A 226 3.55 1.75 -3.46
N ILE A 227 4.35 2.79 -3.73
CA ILE A 227 5.64 2.64 -4.44
C ILE A 227 6.58 1.70 -3.67
N LEU A 228 6.69 1.86 -2.34
CA LEU A 228 7.53 1.00 -1.51
C LEU A 228 7.05 -0.45 -1.49
N ILE A 229 5.75 -0.66 -1.32
CA ILE A 229 5.15 -2.01 -1.31
C ILE A 229 5.33 -2.67 -2.68
N ALA A 230 5.10 -1.94 -3.77
CA ALA A 230 5.26 -2.43 -5.14
C ALA A 230 6.70 -2.86 -5.45
N ALA A 231 7.67 -2.04 -5.04
CA ALA A 231 9.08 -2.39 -5.17
C ALA A 231 9.42 -3.63 -4.34
N ALA A 232 8.97 -3.68 -3.09
CA ALA A 232 9.27 -4.80 -2.20
C ALA A 232 8.68 -6.13 -2.72
N THR A 233 7.44 -6.15 -3.20
CA THR A 233 6.83 -7.38 -3.73
C THR A 233 7.47 -7.80 -5.05
N SER A 234 7.80 -6.86 -5.93
CA SER A 234 8.46 -7.13 -7.22
C SER A 234 9.87 -7.70 -7.02
N ILE A 235 10.67 -7.09 -6.15
CA ILE A 235 12.02 -7.59 -5.83
C ILE A 235 11.95 -8.94 -5.12
N SER A 236 10.95 -9.15 -4.25
CA SER A 236 10.72 -10.46 -3.61
C SER A 236 10.42 -11.55 -4.65
N ALA A 237 9.62 -11.25 -5.68
CA ALA A 237 9.34 -12.20 -6.76
C ALA A 237 10.59 -12.56 -7.57
N LEU A 238 11.45 -11.58 -7.87
CA LEU A 238 12.73 -11.81 -8.53
C LEU A 238 13.67 -12.66 -7.68
N TRP A 239 13.79 -12.33 -6.39
CA TRP A 239 14.62 -13.07 -5.44
C TRP A 239 14.16 -14.54 -5.33
N LEU A 240 12.84 -14.77 -5.26
CA LEU A 240 12.25 -16.12 -5.30
C LEU A 240 12.61 -16.90 -6.56
N ALA A 241 12.49 -16.26 -7.73
CA ALA A 241 12.81 -16.89 -9.00
C ALA A 241 14.30 -17.29 -9.08
N GLN A 242 15.20 -16.43 -8.59
CA GLN A 242 16.64 -16.72 -8.53
C GLN A 242 16.97 -17.87 -7.57
N SER A 243 16.29 -17.94 -6.41
CA SER A 243 16.48 -19.04 -5.46
C SER A 243 16.09 -20.38 -6.06
N ARG A 244 14.93 -20.43 -6.73
CA ARG A 244 14.49 -21.65 -7.42
C ARG A 244 15.41 -22.08 -8.56
N ALA A 245 15.94 -21.13 -9.33
CA ALA A 245 16.86 -21.44 -10.43
C ALA A 245 18.18 -22.07 -9.96
N ARG A 246 18.56 -21.89 -8.70
CA ARG A 246 19.76 -22.51 -8.10
C ARG A 246 19.54 -23.94 -7.60
N GLU A 247 18.29 -24.34 -7.41
CA GLU A 247 17.93 -25.70 -6.96
C GLU A 247 17.85 -26.71 -8.11
N LEU A 248 17.84 -26.24 -9.36
CA LEU A 248 17.78 -27.04 -10.59
C LEU A 248 19.17 -27.30 -11.16
#